data_AF-A0A2P2LZQ3-F1
#
_entry.id   AF-A0A2P2LZQ3-F1
#
_cell.length_a   1.000
_cell.length_b   1.000
_cell.length_c   1.000
_cell.angle_alpha   90.00
_cell.angle_beta   90.00
_cell.angle_gamma   90.00
#
_symmetry.space_group_name_H-M   'P 1'
#
loop_
_entity.id
_entity.type
_entity.pdbx_description
1 polymer ?
#
loop_
_entity_poly.entity_id
_entity_poly.type
_entity_poly.pdbx_seq_one_letter_code
_entity_poly.pdbx_strand_id
1 'polypeptide(L)'
;MAILKNAVLLPSLNCNLHTCDSWQVISPVEAIGYVVVVNELLTVQNKIYDRPTILVAKRVRGEEEIPDGAVAVLTPDMPDVLSHVSVRARNGKVCFATCFDPNILVELQANEGKLLCLKPTSEDVVYSEIEEGELADSSTTSKKAVGPLPVKLVKKRFSGRYVISSDEFTNELVGAKSRNISYLKGKIPSWIGIPTSVALPFGVFEKVLCDDLNKEVFEKLQILKKNLEEGELSALTDIRQTALKMAAPPQLVQELKTKMQRSGMPWPGDEGELRWEQAWTAIKKVWASKWNERAYFSTKKVKLDHDYLCMAVLVQEVINADYAFVIHTTNPSSGDSSEIYAEVVRGLGETLVGAYPGRALSFICKKNDLDSPQILGYPSKAIGLFIRRSIIFRSDSNGEDLEGYAGAGLYDSVPMDEEEKVALDYSSDRLITDENFQKSILSSIARAGNAIEELYGSPQDIEGVVRDGKIFVVQTRPQM
;
A
#
# COMPACT_ATOMS: atom_id res chain seq x y z
N MET A 1 14.62 -6.90 -43.86
CA MET A 1 15.19 -5.55 -43.98
C MET A 1 14.16 -4.63 -44.63
N ALA A 2 13.21 -4.15 -43.82
CA ALA A 2 12.26 -3.05 -44.08
C ALA A 2 11.30 -2.98 -42.88
N ILE A 3 11.82 -2.54 -41.72
CA ILE A 3 11.05 -2.07 -40.57
C ILE A 3 11.68 -0.74 -40.22
N LEU A 4 11.02 0.37 -40.57
CA LEU A 4 11.21 1.74 -40.08
C LEU A 4 10.55 2.70 -41.06
N LYS A 5 9.29 3.07 -40.75
CA LYS A 5 8.63 4.36 -41.06
C LYS A 5 7.16 4.22 -40.73
N ASN A 6 6.83 4.52 -39.47
CA ASN A 6 5.58 5.17 -39.03
C ASN A 6 5.65 5.37 -37.50
N ALA A 7 6.73 5.99 -37.05
CA ALA A 7 6.79 6.73 -35.81
C ALA A 7 6.97 8.20 -36.22
N VAL A 8 6.33 9.12 -35.50
CA VAL A 8 6.24 10.59 -35.71
C VAL A 8 4.89 11.02 -36.31
N LEU A 9 3.89 11.15 -35.44
CA LEU A 9 3.09 12.36 -35.19
C LEU A 9 1.86 12.04 -34.32
N LEU A 10 2.05 12.01 -33.00
CA LEU A 10 1.01 12.32 -32.01
C LEU A 10 1.67 12.88 -30.73
N PRO A 11 2.05 14.17 -30.70
CA PRO A 11 2.13 14.94 -29.46
C PRO A 11 0.93 15.90 -29.42
N SER A 12 -0.27 15.43 -29.08
CA SER A 12 -1.46 16.29 -28.91
C SER A 12 -2.67 15.56 -28.29
N LEU A 13 -2.43 14.81 -27.22
CA LEU A 13 -3.48 14.49 -26.22
C LEU A 13 -2.95 14.78 -24.80
N ASN A 14 -2.07 15.79 -24.68
CA ASN A 14 -1.83 16.48 -23.43
C ASN A 14 -2.83 17.64 -23.34
N CYS A 15 -3.60 17.67 -22.26
CA CYS A 15 -4.35 18.82 -21.73
C CYS A 15 -5.17 19.62 -22.75
N ASN A 16 -6.50 19.47 -22.68
CA ASN A 16 -7.37 20.58 -23.08
C ASN A 16 -7.05 21.79 -22.19
N LEU A 17 -6.70 22.88 -22.86
CA LEU A 17 -6.41 24.22 -22.36
C LEU A 17 -7.47 24.72 -21.37
N HIS A 18 -7.06 24.89 -20.11
CA HIS A 18 -7.11 26.09 -19.26
C HIS A 18 -6.98 25.59 -17.79
N THR A 19 -5.95 26.08 -17.09
CA THR A 19 -5.42 25.64 -15.75
C THR A 19 -4.75 24.26 -15.74
N CYS A 20 -3.52 24.17 -16.27
CA CYS A 20 -2.62 23.11 -15.85
C CYS A 20 -1.88 23.65 -14.63
N ASP A 21 -2.39 23.35 -13.44
CA ASP A 21 -1.74 23.77 -12.20
C ASP A 21 -0.34 23.18 -12.16
N SER A 22 0.64 23.98 -11.75
CA SER A 22 2.05 23.54 -11.67
C SER A 22 2.27 22.43 -10.64
N TRP A 23 1.25 22.16 -9.82
CA TRP A 23 1.31 21.25 -8.69
C TRP A 23 0.14 20.27 -8.69
N GLN A 24 0.40 19.10 -8.13
CA GLN A 24 -0.62 18.22 -7.57
C GLN A 24 -0.28 18.03 -6.09
N VAL A 25 -1.14 18.55 -5.21
CA VAL A 25 -0.94 18.44 -3.77
C VAL A 25 -1.61 17.18 -3.25
N ILE A 26 -0.80 16.27 -2.67
CA ILE A 26 -1.23 14.95 -2.19
C ILE A 26 -1.50 15.00 -0.67
N SER A 27 -0.67 15.73 0.06
CA SER A 27 -0.75 15.94 1.50
C SER A 27 -0.50 17.42 1.79
N PRO A 28 -1.56 18.23 1.98
CA PRO A 28 -1.46 19.69 2.12
C PRO A 28 -1.09 20.09 3.57
N VAL A 29 0.07 19.65 4.04
CA VAL A 29 0.58 19.99 5.37
C VAL A 29 1.57 21.15 5.27
N GLU A 30 1.38 22.22 6.03
CA GLU A 30 2.39 23.27 6.12
C GLU A 30 3.69 22.72 6.72
N ALA A 31 4.82 23.05 6.10
CA ALA A 31 6.11 22.52 6.49
C ALA A 31 7.19 23.60 6.45
N ILE A 32 8.10 23.57 7.42
CA ILE A 32 9.29 24.42 7.44
C ILE A 32 10.50 23.50 7.60
N GLY A 33 11.47 23.58 6.71
CA GLY A 33 12.63 22.71 6.77
C GLY A 33 13.75 23.06 5.79
N TYR A 34 14.89 22.40 5.98
CA TYR A 34 16.06 22.56 5.15
C TYR A 34 15.95 21.71 3.89
N VAL A 35 16.25 22.28 2.74
CA VAL A 35 16.17 21.58 1.46
C VAL A 35 17.32 20.59 1.31
N VAL A 36 16.99 19.35 0.94
CA VAL A 36 17.95 18.32 0.58
C VAL A 36 17.50 17.69 -0.73
N VAL A 37 18.39 17.64 -1.73
CA VAL A 37 18.10 17.07 -3.04
C VAL A 37 18.52 15.60 -3.06
N VAL A 38 17.63 14.72 -3.50
CA VAL A 38 17.89 13.28 -3.55
C VAL A 38 17.52 12.71 -4.93
N ASN A 39 18.29 11.74 -5.40
CA ASN A 39 18.01 11.11 -6.70
C ASN A 39 16.76 10.23 -6.63
N GLU A 40 16.66 9.36 -5.62
CA GLU A 40 15.48 8.54 -5.39
C GLU A 40 15.11 8.57 -3.91
N LEU A 41 13.83 8.66 -3.57
CA LEU A 41 13.38 8.59 -2.18
C LEU A 41 13.82 7.28 -1.51
N LEU A 42 13.82 6.18 -2.29
CA LEU A 42 14.29 4.86 -1.87
C LEU A 42 15.71 4.89 -1.27
N THR A 43 16.60 5.72 -1.81
CA THR A 43 18.01 5.79 -1.36
C THR A 43 18.18 6.43 0.01
N VAL A 44 17.17 7.16 0.48
CA VAL A 44 17.21 7.90 1.74
C VAL A 44 16.17 7.43 2.74
N GLN A 45 15.33 6.44 2.41
CA GLN A 45 14.27 5.93 3.29
C GLN A 45 14.77 5.44 4.66
N ASN A 46 16.06 5.08 4.77
CA ASN A 46 16.70 4.60 6.00
C ASN A 46 17.47 5.71 6.75
N LYS A 47 17.43 6.96 6.28
CA LYS A 47 18.13 8.08 6.93
C LYS A 47 17.27 8.67 8.05
N ILE A 48 17.96 9.19 9.06
CA ILE A 48 17.36 10.02 10.11
C ILE A 48 17.95 11.42 9.93
N TYR A 49 17.08 12.40 9.69
CA TYR A 49 17.43 13.81 9.64
C TYR A 49 17.24 14.40 11.03
N ASP A 50 18.31 15.00 11.55
CA ASP A 50 18.37 15.65 12.86
C ASP A 50 17.63 17.00 12.90
N ARG A 51 17.44 17.60 11.73
CA ARG A 51 16.69 18.84 11.52
C ARG A 51 15.51 18.62 10.57
N PRO A 52 14.42 19.40 10.70
CA PRO A 52 13.31 19.38 9.75
C PRO A 52 13.82 19.52 8.32
N THR A 53 13.52 18.55 7.46
CA THR A 53 14.10 18.45 6.12
C THR A 53 13.02 18.39 5.04
N ILE A 54 13.15 19.21 4.01
CA ILE A 54 12.35 19.19 2.79
C ILE A 54 13.14 18.39 1.75
N LEU A 55 12.60 17.24 1.34
CA LEU A 55 13.22 16.39 0.33
C LEU A 55 12.73 16.76 -1.06
N VAL A 56 13.64 17.18 -1.93
CA VAL A 56 13.36 17.31 -3.36
C VAL A 56 13.87 16.04 -4.06
N ALA A 57 12.97 15.07 -4.24
CA ALA A 57 13.28 13.74 -4.76
C ALA A 57 13.02 13.66 -6.25
N LYS A 58 14.04 13.35 -7.05
CA LYS A 58 13.87 13.20 -8.52
C LYS A 58 13.03 11.99 -8.91
N ARG A 59 12.97 10.96 -8.05
CA ARG A 59 12.17 9.75 -8.26
C ARG A 59 11.45 9.29 -7.00
N VAL A 60 10.18 8.93 -7.17
CA VAL A 60 9.33 8.29 -6.16
C VAL A 60 8.53 7.17 -6.82
N ARG A 61 8.65 5.95 -6.31
CA ARG A 61 8.08 4.72 -6.91
C ARG A 61 6.81 4.23 -6.21
N GLY A 62 6.32 4.93 -5.19
CA GLY A 62 5.02 4.64 -4.55
C GLY A 62 5.10 3.77 -3.29
N GLU A 63 6.13 2.94 -3.15
CA GLU A 63 6.24 1.93 -2.08
C GLU A 63 7.24 2.30 -0.98
N GLU A 64 7.93 3.43 -1.11
CA GLU A 64 8.99 3.84 -0.21
C GLU A 64 8.49 4.35 1.16
N GLU A 65 9.33 4.20 2.17
CA GLU A 65 9.13 4.82 3.48
C GLU A 65 9.64 6.27 3.47
N ILE A 66 8.94 7.16 4.19
CA ILE A 66 9.37 8.55 4.34
C ILE A 66 10.33 8.63 5.52
N PRO A 67 11.59 9.09 5.32
CA PRO A 67 12.61 9.07 6.36
C PRO A 67 12.30 9.98 7.55
N ASP A 68 12.86 9.65 8.70
CA ASP A 68 12.67 10.42 9.93
C ASP A 68 13.25 11.82 9.81
N GLY A 69 12.50 12.82 10.32
CA GLY A 69 12.87 14.23 10.23
C GLY A 69 12.55 14.88 8.89
N ALA A 70 12.10 14.12 7.87
CA ALA A 70 11.53 14.71 6.67
C ALA A 70 10.13 15.28 6.97
N VAL A 71 9.96 16.57 6.68
CA VAL A 71 8.69 17.30 6.85
C VAL A 71 7.98 17.57 5.54
N ALA A 72 8.68 17.43 4.41
CA ALA A 72 8.11 17.51 3.09
C ALA A 72 8.83 16.60 2.08
N VAL A 73 8.10 16.12 1.08
CA VAL A 73 8.62 15.48 -0.12
C VAL A 73 8.05 16.21 -1.34
N LEU A 74 8.92 16.67 -2.24
CA LEU A 74 8.55 17.32 -3.49
C LEU A 74 9.19 16.54 -4.65
N THR A 75 8.43 16.22 -5.69
CA THR A 75 8.91 15.34 -6.76
C THR A 75 8.31 15.66 -8.13
N PRO A 76 9.01 15.42 -9.26
CA PRO A 76 8.40 15.45 -10.59
C PRO A 76 7.57 14.21 -10.91
N ASP A 77 7.79 13.09 -10.21
CA ASP A 77 7.01 11.87 -10.44
C ASP A 77 5.58 12.09 -9.93
N MET A 78 4.61 11.40 -10.54
CA MET A 78 3.18 11.57 -10.27
C MET A 78 2.62 10.30 -9.59
N PRO A 79 2.90 10.08 -8.30
CA PRO A 79 2.23 9.03 -7.55
C PRO A 79 0.74 9.37 -7.40
N ASP A 80 -0.12 8.36 -7.54
CA ASP A 80 -1.55 8.56 -7.37
C ASP A 80 -1.89 8.98 -5.94
N VAL A 81 -3.02 9.66 -5.76
CA VAL A 81 -3.41 10.21 -4.46
C VAL A 81 -3.60 9.09 -3.44
N LEU A 82 -4.01 7.90 -3.87
CA LEU A 82 -4.23 6.74 -3.01
C LEU A 82 -3.10 5.70 -3.06
N SER A 83 -1.91 6.05 -3.58
CA SER A 83 -0.71 5.19 -3.50
C SER A 83 -0.19 5.04 -2.06
N HIS A 84 0.62 4.02 -1.78
CA HIS A 84 1.08 3.74 -0.41
C HIS A 84 1.88 4.90 0.20
N VAL A 85 2.85 5.46 -0.54
CA VAL A 85 3.64 6.61 -0.09
C VAL A 85 2.76 7.85 0.14
N SER A 86 1.73 8.06 -0.69
CA SER A 86 0.76 9.14 -0.52
C SER A 86 -0.04 8.99 0.78
N VAL A 87 -0.53 7.79 1.07
CA VAL A 87 -1.22 7.47 2.33
C VAL A 87 -0.29 7.65 3.53
N ARG A 88 0.96 7.17 3.45
CA ARG A 88 1.96 7.34 4.52
C ARG A 88 2.29 8.81 4.78
N ALA A 89 2.42 9.62 3.73
CA ALA A 89 2.67 11.05 3.86
C ALA A 89 1.56 11.74 4.65
N ARG A 90 0.28 11.47 4.32
CA ARG A 90 -0.87 12.03 5.04
C ARG A 90 -0.91 11.58 6.50
N ASN A 91 -0.79 10.28 6.73
CA ASN A 91 -0.83 9.69 8.08
C ASN A 91 0.33 10.22 8.95
N GLY A 92 1.50 10.39 8.33
CA GLY A 92 2.70 10.95 8.96
C GLY A 92 2.70 12.48 9.08
N LYS A 93 1.69 13.18 8.57
CA LYS A 93 1.61 14.64 8.49
C LYS A 93 2.84 15.27 7.83
N VAL A 94 3.28 14.66 6.73
CA VAL A 94 4.36 15.15 5.89
C VAL A 94 3.75 15.82 4.67
N CYS A 95 4.22 17.02 4.33
CA CYS A 95 3.82 17.69 3.09
C CYS A 95 4.25 16.84 1.89
N PHE A 96 3.35 16.57 0.96
CA PHE A 96 3.70 15.81 -0.22
C PHE A 96 3.00 16.36 -1.44
N ALA A 97 3.79 16.75 -2.44
CA ALA A 97 3.29 17.33 -3.67
C ALA A 97 4.16 16.94 -4.88
N THR A 98 3.49 16.78 -6.01
CA THR A 98 4.13 16.64 -7.32
C THR A 98 4.22 18.02 -7.98
N CYS A 99 5.40 18.38 -8.49
CA CYS A 99 5.61 19.60 -9.27
C CYS A 99 5.81 19.24 -10.74
N PHE A 100 4.94 19.75 -11.61
CA PHE A 100 5.01 19.49 -13.05
C PHE A 100 5.89 20.49 -13.80
N ASP A 101 6.14 21.68 -13.21
CA ASP A 101 7.00 22.69 -13.83
C ASP A 101 8.50 22.38 -13.56
N PRO A 102 9.29 22.08 -14.60
CA PRO A 102 10.72 21.83 -14.42
C PRO A 102 11.48 23.05 -13.89
N ASN A 103 11.03 24.28 -14.18
CA ASN A 103 11.71 25.49 -13.72
C ASN A 103 11.59 25.65 -12.21
N ILE A 104 10.39 25.42 -11.66
CA ILE A 104 10.14 25.42 -10.21
C ILE A 104 11.00 24.34 -9.53
N LEU A 105 11.08 23.14 -10.12
CA LEU A 105 11.93 22.08 -9.58
C LEU A 105 13.42 22.44 -9.58
N VAL A 106 13.92 23.07 -10.65
CA VAL A 106 15.31 23.54 -10.73
C VAL A 106 15.56 24.61 -9.66
N GLU A 107 14.61 25.52 -9.45
CA GLU A 107 14.70 26.54 -8.41
C GLU A 107 14.72 25.92 -7.00
N LEU A 108 13.81 24.99 -6.71
CA LEU A 108 13.79 24.25 -5.44
C LEU A 108 15.09 23.48 -5.22
N GLN A 109 15.65 22.85 -6.26
CA GLN A 109 16.94 22.17 -6.19
C GLN A 109 18.10 23.14 -5.94
N ALA A 110 18.06 24.34 -6.53
CA ALA A 110 19.08 25.37 -6.32
C ALA A 110 19.09 25.92 -4.89
N ASN A 111 18.01 25.72 -4.13
CA ASN A 111 17.90 26.09 -2.72
C ASN A 111 18.45 25.02 -1.76
N GLU A 112 19.22 24.03 -2.24
CA GLU A 112 19.85 23.01 -1.39
C GLU A 112 20.61 23.62 -0.20
N GLY A 113 20.32 23.11 0.99
CA GLY A 113 20.89 23.58 2.26
C GLY A 113 20.22 24.81 2.87
N LYS A 114 19.33 25.50 2.16
CA LYS A 114 18.56 26.64 2.69
C LYS A 114 17.29 26.20 3.41
N LEU A 115 16.78 27.07 4.27
CA LEU A 115 15.54 26.86 5.00
C LEU A 115 14.36 27.47 4.22
N LEU A 116 13.36 26.65 3.90
CA LEU A 116 12.14 27.10 3.23
C LEU A 116 10.91 26.85 4.11
N CYS A 117 9.90 27.71 3.97
CA CYS A 117 8.54 27.48 4.42
C CYS A 117 7.65 27.15 3.24
N LEU A 118 6.94 26.03 3.32
CA LEU A 118 5.96 25.56 2.36
C LEU A 118 4.56 25.79 2.95
N LYS A 119 3.71 26.46 2.19
CA LYS A 119 2.29 26.68 2.48
C LYS A 119 1.46 26.08 1.34
N PRO A 120 1.20 24.76 1.39
CA PRO A 120 0.39 24.11 0.38
C PRO A 120 -1.10 24.48 0.54
N THR A 121 -1.77 24.59 -0.59
CA THR A 121 -3.23 24.65 -0.72
C THR A 121 -3.70 23.35 -1.40
N SER A 122 -4.98 23.23 -1.75
CA SER A 122 -5.47 22.07 -2.51
C SER A 122 -4.90 21.97 -3.93
N GLU A 123 -4.44 23.09 -4.50
CA GLU A 123 -4.08 23.20 -5.92
C GLU A 123 -2.64 23.71 -6.15
N ASP A 124 -2.03 24.35 -5.16
CA ASP A 124 -0.72 25.01 -5.31
C ASP A 124 0.15 24.87 -4.06
N VAL A 125 1.47 24.99 -4.21
CA VAL A 125 2.45 25.04 -3.12
C VAL A 125 3.22 26.34 -3.17
N VAL A 126 2.84 27.28 -2.32
CA VAL A 126 3.58 28.54 -2.15
C VAL A 126 4.77 28.28 -1.23
N TYR A 127 5.96 28.76 -1.62
CA TYR A 127 7.16 28.63 -0.81
C TYR A 127 7.98 29.90 -0.73
N SER A 128 8.67 30.10 0.40
CA SER A 128 9.55 31.25 0.64
C SER A 128 10.77 30.85 1.46
N GLU A 129 11.91 31.50 1.19
CA GLU A 129 13.12 31.38 2.01
C GLU A 129 12.94 32.10 3.35
N ILE A 130 13.45 31.49 4.42
CA ILE A 130 13.38 32.01 5.80
C ILE A 130 14.79 32.05 6.39
N GLU A 131 15.09 33.10 7.16
CA GLU A 131 16.34 33.18 7.94
C GLU A 131 16.26 32.33 9.22
N GLU A 132 17.37 31.69 9.61
CA GLU A 132 17.40 30.77 10.77
C GLU A 132 16.94 31.42 12.09
N GLY A 133 17.00 32.74 12.21
CA GLY A 133 16.52 33.50 13.37
C GLY A 133 15.01 33.50 13.57
N GLU A 134 14.21 33.32 12.51
CA GLU A 134 12.72 33.36 12.58
C GLU A 134 12.10 32.04 13.09
N LEU A 135 12.88 30.96 13.18
CA LEU A 135 12.48 29.71 13.84
C LEU A 135 12.18 29.91 15.33
N ALA A 136 12.77 30.92 15.96
CA ALA A 136 12.59 31.19 17.39
C ALA A 136 11.20 31.79 17.70
N ASP A 137 10.65 32.63 16.84
CA ASP A 137 9.37 33.33 17.11
C ASP A 137 8.12 32.51 16.72
N SER A 138 8.26 31.50 15.84
CA SER A 138 7.19 30.53 15.55
C SER A 138 7.11 29.37 16.55
N SER A 139 8.04 29.31 17.51
CA SER A 139 8.07 28.29 18.58
C SER A 139 7.04 28.49 19.71
N THR A 140 5.98 29.27 19.46
CA THR A 140 4.79 29.37 20.35
C THR A 140 3.57 28.62 19.80
N THR A 141 3.75 27.56 19.02
CA THR A 141 2.77 26.45 18.98
C THR A 141 3.34 25.08 18.61
N SER A 142 4.64 24.84 18.80
CA SER A 142 5.13 23.46 18.85
C SER A 142 4.77 22.87 20.22
N LYS A 143 3.54 22.36 20.34
CA LYS A 143 3.35 21.19 21.21
C LYS A 143 4.48 20.26 20.83
N LYS A 144 5.42 20.00 21.74
CA LYS A 144 6.31 18.84 21.64
C LYS A 144 5.42 17.73 21.10
N ALA A 145 5.65 17.31 19.85
CA ALA A 145 5.00 16.12 19.35
C ALA A 145 5.46 15.07 20.37
N VAL A 146 4.56 14.71 21.28
CA VAL A 146 4.73 13.55 22.11
C VAL A 146 4.88 12.46 21.06
N GLY A 147 6.11 12.03 20.80
CA GLY A 147 6.36 10.90 19.92
C GLY A 147 5.37 9.82 20.34
N PRO A 148 4.70 9.14 19.40
CA PRO A 148 3.62 8.22 19.70
C PRO A 148 4.02 7.37 20.90
N LEU A 149 3.13 7.29 21.90
CA LEU A 149 3.35 6.46 23.08
C LEU A 149 3.87 5.10 22.61
N PRO A 150 4.93 4.54 23.23
CA PRO A 150 5.56 3.33 22.73
C PRO A 150 4.50 2.23 22.63
N VAL A 151 4.14 1.89 21.39
CA VAL A 151 3.10 0.90 21.15
C VAL A 151 3.68 -0.45 21.57
N LYS A 152 3.06 -1.10 22.54
CA LYS A 152 3.58 -2.35 23.07
C LYS A 152 2.93 -3.50 22.33
N LEU A 153 3.72 -4.21 21.52
CA LEU A 153 3.26 -5.46 20.91
C LEU A 153 3.13 -6.56 21.97
N VAL A 154 2.05 -7.33 21.85
CA VAL A 154 1.87 -8.56 22.62
C VAL A 154 2.30 -9.73 21.75
N LYS A 155 3.28 -10.49 22.25
CA LYS A 155 3.76 -11.70 21.57
C LYS A 155 2.64 -12.73 21.52
N LYS A 156 2.27 -13.12 20.31
CA LYS A 156 1.25 -14.14 20.05
C LYS A 156 1.91 -15.52 20.07
N ARG A 157 1.15 -16.56 20.45
CA ARG A 157 1.64 -17.93 20.56
C ARG A 157 0.89 -18.84 19.61
N PHE A 158 1.53 -19.92 19.21
CA PHE A 158 0.88 -20.96 18.42
C PHE A 158 -0.34 -21.51 19.17
N SER A 159 -1.50 -21.45 18.52
CA SER A 159 -2.79 -21.82 19.11
C SER A 159 -3.08 -23.32 19.08
N GLY A 160 -2.15 -24.14 18.57
CA GLY A 160 -2.32 -25.58 18.38
C GLY A 160 -2.87 -25.98 17.01
N ARG A 161 -3.16 -25.01 16.13
CA ARG A 161 -3.70 -25.23 14.78
C ARG A 161 -2.88 -24.48 13.75
N TYR A 162 -2.59 -25.12 12.62
CA TYR A 162 -1.83 -24.50 11.55
C TYR A 162 -2.69 -23.62 10.65
N VAL A 163 -4.00 -23.89 10.52
CA VAL A 163 -4.89 -23.19 9.60
C VAL A 163 -6.28 -23.02 10.18
N ILE A 164 -6.83 -21.82 10.02
CA ILE A 164 -8.18 -21.47 10.46
C ILE A 164 -9.00 -20.88 9.30
N SER A 165 -10.32 -21.04 9.36
CA SER A 165 -11.25 -20.44 8.40
C SER A 165 -11.70 -19.05 8.84
N SER A 166 -12.27 -18.27 7.92
CA SER A 166 -12.59 -16.85 8.17
C SER A 166 -13.57 -16.59 9.31
N ASP A 167 -14.46 -17.54 9.58
CA ASP A 167 -15.39 -17.55 10.71
C ASP A 167 -14.70 -17.65 12.08
N GLU A 168 -13.44 -18.10 12.09
CA GLU A 168 -12.63 -18.26 13.30
C GLU A 168 -11.69 -17.07 13.54
N PHE A 169 -11.72 -16.04 12.69
CA PHE A 169 -10.79 -14.92 12.76
C PHE A 169 -11.06 -14.04 13.99
N THR A 170 -10.04 -13.90 14.85
CA THR A 170 -10.05 -13.04 16.03
C THR A 170 -8.76 -12.24 16.12
N ASN A 171 -8.74 -11.18 16.93
CA ASN A 171 -7.54 -10.37 17.21
C ASN A 171 -6.41 -11.14 17.91
N GLU A 172 -6.70 -12.33 18.44
CA GLU A 172 -5.71 -13.22 19.03
C GLU A 172 -5.08 -14.17 18.02
N LEU A 173 -5.74 -14.41 16.89
CA LEU A 173 -5.31 -15.40 15.90
C LEU A 173 -4.76 -14.77 14.63
N VAL A 174 -5.27 -13.60 14.21
CA VAL A 174 -4.92 -12.95 12.94
C VAL A 174 -4.87 -11.42 13.09
N GLY A 175 -4.28 -10.75 12.12
CA GLY A 175 -4.14 -9.30 12.07
C GLY A 175 -5.42 -8.59 11.64
N ALA A 176 -5.30 -7.29 11.36
CA ALA A 176 -6.45 -6.45 11.04
C ALA A 176 -7.02 -6.72 9.64
N LYS A 177 -6.20 -7.02 8.63
CA LYS A 177 -6.66 -7.27 7.25
C LYS A 177 -7.64 -8.44 7.20
N SER A 178 -7.28 -9.56 7.82
CA SER A 178 -8.16 -10.73 7.89
C SER A 178 -9.47 -10.42 8.61
N ARG A 179 -9.40 -9.75 9.76
CA ARG A 179 -10.58 -9.42 10.57
C ARG A 179 -11.52 -8.47 9.86
N ASN A 180 -10.98 -7.44 9.22
CA ASN A 180 -11.77 -6.45 8.52
C ASN A 180 -12.55 -7.10 7.37
N ILE A 181 -11.90 -7.93 6.56
CA ILE A 181 -12.57 -8.66 5.48
C ILE A 181 -13.60 -9.67 6.00
N SER A 182 -13.30 -10.38 7.09
CA SER A 182 -14.27 -11.30 7.70
C SER A 182 -15.50 -10.58 8.25
N TYR A 183 -15.31 -9.39 8.84
CA TYR A 183 -16.39 -8.59 9.39
C TYR A 183 -17.44 -8.17 8.35
N LEU A 184 -17.03 -7.97 7.08
CA LEU A 184 -17.93 -7.66 5.98
C LEU A 184 -18.88 -8.82 5.61
N LYS A 185 -18.45 -10.07 5.84
CA LYS A 185 -19.19 -11.26 5.37
C LYS A 185 -20.59 -11.32 5.98
N GLY A 186 -21.60 -11.33 5.12
CA GLY A 186 -23.02 -11.38 5.52
C GLY A 186 -23.59 -10.08 6.08
N LYS A 187 -22.81 -8.98 6.09
CA LYS A 187 -23.25 -7.67 6.61
C LYS A 187 -23.33 -6.56 5.57
N ILE A 188 -22.77 -6.77 4.38
CA ILE A 188 -22.85 -5.84 3.25
C ILE A 188 -23.81 -6.37 2.17
N PRO A 189 -24.30 -5.51 1.26
CA PRO A 189 -25.17 -5.93 0.16
C PRO A 189 -24.60 -7.11 -0.64
N SER A 190 -25.45 -8.08 -0.99
CA SER A 190 -25.03 -9.35 -1.61
C SER A 190 -24.44 -9.22 -3.02
N TRP A 191 -24.57 -8.06 -3.66
CA TRP A 191 -23.93 -7.77 -4.95
C TRP A 191 -22.44 -7.42 -4.82
N ILE A 192 -21.97 -7.10 -3.60
CA ILE A 192 -20.56 -6.91 -3.29
C ILE A 192 -19.96 -8.27 -2.95
N GLY A 193 -19.09 -8.76 -3.82
CA GLY A 193 -18.35 -9.99 -3.59
C GLY A 193 -17.24 -9.80 -2.57
N ILE A 194 -16.97 -10.85 -1.78
CA ILE A 194 -15.80 -10.93 -0.89
C ILE A 194 -15.05 -12.20 -1.27
N PRO A 195 -13.76 -12.12 -1.63
CA PRO A 195 -12.98 -13.31 -1.97
C PRO A 195 -12.93 -14.31 -0.80
N THR A 196 -13.01 -15.59 -1.14
CA THR A 196 -12.85 -16.68 -0.17
C THR A 196 -11.45 -16.64 0.43
N SER A 197 -11.36 -16.92 1.73
CA SER A 197 -10.11 -16.85 2.46
C SER A 197 -10.01 -17.84 3.64
N VAL A 198 -8.79 -18.28 3.89
CA VAL A 198 -8.34 -18.98 5.11
C VAL A 198 -7.08 -18.29 5.62
N ALA A 199 -6.61 -18.61 6.83
CA ALA A 199 -5.38 -18.02 7.34
C ALA A 199 -4.49 -19.02 8.06
N LEU A 200 -3.18 -18.82 7.97
CA LEU A 200 -2.21 -19.38 8.91
C LEU A 200 -2.09 -18.38 10.06
N PRO A 201 -2.60 -18.70 11.26
CA PRO A 201 -2.67 -17.75 12.36
C PRO A 201 -1.29 -17.41 12.94
N PHE A 202 -1.26 -16.43 13.83
CA PHE A 202 -0.08 -16.07 14.60
C PHE A 202 0.55 -17.28 15.31
N GLY A 203 1.88 -17.29 15.41
CA GLY A 203 2.63 -18.36 16.04
C GLY A 203 2.92 -19.55 15.12
N VAL A 204 2.27 -19.65 13.95
CA VAL A 204 2.55 -20.73 12.98
C VAL A 204 3.96 -20.65 12.43
N PHE A 205 4.44 -19.45 12.06
CA PHE A 205 5.81 -19.24 11.60
C PHE A 205 6.81 -19.77 12.64
N GLU A 206 6.67 -19.36 13.90
CA GLU A 206 7.55 -19.79 14.99
C GLU A 206 7.46 -21.30 15.22
N LYS A 207 6.26 -21.88 15.13
CA LYS A 207 6.06 -23.33 15.29
C LYS A 207 6.72 -24.12 14.16
N VAL A 208 6.61 -23.67 12.91
CA VAL A 208 7.26 -24.27 11.74
C VAL A 208 8.77 -24.17 11.86
N LEU A 209 9.27 -23.00 12.26
CA LEU A 209 10.70 -22.77 12.36
C LEU A 209 11.35 -23.64 13.45
N CYS A 210 10.66 -23.88 14.57
CA CYS A 210 11.12 -24.76 15.64
C CYS A 210 10.87 -26.26 15.39
N ASP A 211 10.34 -26.64 14.22
CA ASP A 211 10.19 -28.05 13.84
C ASP A 211 11.58 -28.67 13.56
N ASP A 212 11.76 -29.95 13.88
CA ASP A 212 13.03 -30.66 13.66
C ASP A 212 13.47 -30.63 12.18
N LEU A 213 12.50 -30.58 11.25
CA LEU A 213 12.75 -30.42 9.81
C LEU A 213 13.50 -29.13 9.47
N ASN A 214 13.40 -28.10 10.32
CA ASN A 214 13.92 -26.76 10.10
C ASN A 214 15.06 -26.37 11.06
N LYS A 215 15.62 -27.34 11.79
CA LYS A 215 16.65 -27.08 12.82
C LYS A 215 17.83 -26.26 12.29
N GLU A 216 18.38 -26.62 11.13
CA GLU A 216 19.51 -25.89 10.52
C GLU A 216 19.13 -24.44 10.16
N VAL A 217 17.91 -24.24 9.65
CA VAL A 217 17.37 -22.92 9.31
C VAL A 217 17.21 -22.08 10.57
N PHE A 218 16.66 -22.66 11.64
CA PHE A 218 16.51 -22.00 12.93
C PHE A 218 17.85 -21.55 13.52
N GLU A 219 18.83 -22.45 13.61
CA GLU A 219 20.17 -22.15 14.15
C GLU A 219 20.84 -21.01 13.36
N LYS A 220 20.80 -21.08 12.02
CA LYS A 220 21.35 -20.02 11.17
C LYS A 220 20.63 -18.68 11.35
N LEU A 221 19.31 -18.69 11.48
CA LEU A 221 18.54 -17.47 11.73
C LEU A 221 18.88 -16.84 13.08
N GLN A 222 19.14 -17.62 14.13
CA GLN A 222 19.56 -17.08 15.43
C GLN A 222 20.89 -16.33 15.33
N ILE A 223 21.87 -16.89 14.60
CA ILE A 223 23.16 -16.23 14.37
C ILE A 223 22.96 -14.91 13.61
N LEU A 224 22.22 -14.94 12.51
CA LEU A 224 21.99 -13.74 11.69
C LEU A 224 21.21 -12.65 12.42
N LYS A 225 20.24 -13.03 13.28
CA LYS A 225 19.53 -12.07 14.12
C LYS A 225 20.46 -11.40 15.13
N LYS A 226 21.37 -12.15 15.73
CA LYS A 226 22.38 -11.57 16.64
C LYS A 226 23.28 -10.58 15.90
N ASN A 227 23.74 -10.91 14.69
CA ASN A 227 24.51 -9.98 13.87
C ASN A 227 23.71 -8.69 13.56
N LEU A 228 22.41 -8.82 13.29
CA LEU A 228 21.53 -7.69 13.05
C LEU A 228 21.37 -6.80 14.30
N GLU A 229 21.30 -7.39 15.49
CA GLU A 229 21.30 -6.67 16.77
C GLU A 229 22.61 -5.93 17.03
N GLU A 230 23.73 -6.48 16.57
CA GLU A 230 25.06 -5.86 16.60
C GLU A 230 25.24 -4.76 15.54
N GLY A 231 24.24 -4.52 14.69
CA GLY A 231 24.19 -3.43 13.71
C GLY A 231 24.52 -3.82 12.27
N GLU A 232 24.71 -5.10 11.97
CA GLU A 232 25.02 -5.59 10.62
C GLU A 232 23.75 -5.64 9.75
N LEU A 233 23.47 -4.55 9.01
CA LEU A 233 22.26 -4.44 8.18
C LEU A 233 22.23 -5.42 6.99
N SER A 234 23.38 -5.87 6.48
CA SER A 234 23.44 -6.92 5.45
C SER A 234 22.76 -8.21 5.88
N ALA A 235 22.71 -8.47 7.20
CA ALA A 235 22.03 -9.63 7.76
C ALA A 235 20.53 -9.68 7.43
N LEU A 236 19.87 -8.55 7.15
CA LEU A 236 18.46 -8.52 6.71
C LEU A 236 18.23 -9.35 5.46
N THR A 237 19.11 -9.20 4.46
CA THR A 237 19.03 -9.95 3.21
C THR A 237 19.28 -11.44 3.46
N ASP A 238 20.29 -11.76 4.27
CA ASP A 238 20.64 -13.15 4.59
C ASP A 238 19.57 -13.86 5.42
N ILE A 239 18.91 -13.15 6.34
CA ILE A 239 17.77 -13.66 7.12
C ILE A 239 16.64 -14.05 6.18
N ARG A 240 16.28 -13.17 5.25
CA ARG A 240 15.23 -13.44 4.26
C ARG A 240 15.56 -14.67 3.41
N GLN A 241 16.77 -14.74 2.86
CA GLN A 241 17.20 -15.89 2.06
C GLN A 241 17.25 -17.20 2.86
N THR A 242 17.60 -17.11 4.15
CA THR A 242 17.63 -18.27 5.03
C THR A 242 16.21 -18.74 5.37
N ALA A 243 15.27 -17.83 5.64
CA ALA A 243 13.86 -18.16 5.89
C ALA A 243 13.20 -18.87 4.68
N LEU A 244 13.61 -18.55 3.45
CA LEU A 244 13.13 -19.23 2.24
C LEU A 244 13.54 -20.71 2.17
N LYS A 245 14.48 -21.18 2.99
CA LYS A 245 14.93 -22.59 3.01
C LYS A 245 14.08 -23.49 3.91
N MET A 246 13.09 -22.94 4.61
CA MET A 246 12.22 -23.75 5.47
C MET A 246 11.45 -24.80 4.66
N ALA A 247 11.35 -26.00 5.21
CA ALA A 247 10.47 -27.08 4.79
C ALA A 247 9.10 -26.94 5.46
N ALA A 248 8.04 -27.32 4.74
CA ALA A 248 6.67 -27.34 5.26
C ALA A 248 6.43 -28.62 6.08
N PRO A 249 6.02 -28.52 7.37
CA PRO A 249 5.66 -29.70 8.13
C PRO A 249 4.45 -30.43 7.50
N PRO A 250 4.44 -31.77 7.37
CA PRO A 250 3.34 -32.50 6.72
C PRO A 250 1.96 -32.23 7.32
N GLN A 251 1.90 -32.00 8.63
CA GLN A 251 0.65 -31.65 9.34
C GLN A 251 0.09 -30.30 8.86
N LEU A 252 0.94 -29.30 8.65
CA LEU A 252 0.55 -27.98 8.11
C LEU A 252 -0.06 -28.14 6.72
N VAL A 253 0.63 -28.91 5.85
CA VAL A 253 0.18 -29.14 4.46
C VAL A 253 -1.20 -29.80 4.45
N GLN A 254 -1.39 -30.84 5.26
CA GLN A 254 -2.66 -31.56 5.34
C GLN A 254 -3.80 -30.70 5.90
N GLU A 255 -3.53 -29.89 6.93
CA GLU A 255 -4.52 -28.99 7.53
C GLU A 255 -4.92 -27.87 6.55
N LEU A 256 -3.94 -27.28 5.85
CA LEU A 256 -4.16 -26.27 4.83
C LEU A 256 -5.00 -26.81 3.68
N LYS A 257 -4.64 -27.98 3.12
CA LYS A 257 -5.43 -28.65 2.09
C LYS A 257 -6.88 -28.83 2.52
N THR A 258 -7.07 -29.40 3.71
CA THR A 258 -8.41 -29.71 4.23
C THR A 258 -9.25 -28.44 4.42
N LYS A 259 -8.68 -27.38 5.00
CA LYS A 259 -9.39 -26.12 5.26
C LYS A 259 -9.69 -25.34 3.98
N MET A 260 -8.77 -25.31 3.02
CA MET A 260 -8.99 -24.68 1.72
C MET A 260 -10.14 -25.36 0.96
N GLN A 261 -10.08 -26.69 0.82
CA GLN A 261 -11.11 -27.45 0.09
C GLN A 261 -12.48 -27.33 0.76
N ARG A 262 -12.57 -27.38 2.09
CA ARG A 262 -13.83 -27.17 2.83
C ARG A 262 -14.41 -25.77 2.66
N SER A 263 -13.54 -24.78 2.43
CA SER A 263 -13.96 -23.39 2.18
C SER A 263 -14.31 -23.15 0.70
N GLY A 264 -14.20 -24.16 -0.16
CA GLY A 264 -14.43 -24.03 -1.60
C GLY A 264 -13.25 -23.43 -2.37
N MET A 265 -12.07 -23.30 -1.74
CA MET A 265 -10.86 -22.79 -2.39
C MET A 265 -10.12 -23.91 -3.12
N PRO A 266 -9.47 -23.62 -4.27
CA PRO A 266 -8.62 -24.58 -4.96
C PRO A 266 -7.39 -24.90 -4.10
N TRP A 267 -6.99 -26.18 -4.06
CA TRP A 267 -5.75 -26.60 -3.43
C TRP A 267 -4.60 -26.63 -4.46
N PRO A 268 -3.54 -25.81 -4.31
CA PRO A 268 -2.45 -25.74 -5.28
C PRO A 268 -1.79 -27.08 -5.58
N GLY A 269 -1.66 -27.96 -4.58
CA GLY A 269 -1.02 -29.26 -4.77
C GLY A 269 -1.84 -30.24 -5.61
N ASP A 270 -3.12 -29.96 -5.93
CA ASP A 270 -3.88 -30.76 -6.89
C ASP A 270 -3.39 -30.52 -8.34
N GLU A 271 -2.66 -29.42 -8.61
CA GLU A 271 -1.99 -29.15 -9.89
C GLU A 271 -0.55 -29.73 -9.96
N GLY A 272 -0.05 -30.34 -8.88
CA GLY A 272 1.27 -30.98 -8.81
C GLY A 272 2.25 -30.34 -7.81
N GLU A 273 3.39 -31.01 -7.61
CA GLU A 273 4.40 -30.61 -6.61
C GLU A 273 4.97 -29.21 -6.86
N LEU A 274 5.26 -28.86 -8.12
CA LEU A 274 5.77 -27.53 -8.46
C LEU A 274 4.81 -26.41 -8.04
N ARG A 275 3.50 -26.63 -8.21
CA ARG A 275 2.47 -25.65 -7.84
C ARG A 275 2.38 -25.49 -6.33
N TRP A 276 2.48 -26.58 -5.59
CA TRP A 276 2.60 -26.53 -4.14
C TRP A 276 3.85 -25.76 -3.69
N GLU A 277 5.01 -26.01 -4.31
CA GLU A 277 6.25 -25.30 -3.99
C GLU A 277 6.15 -23.78 -4.25
N GLN A 278 5.38 -23.35 -5.26
CA GLN A 278 5.07 -21.94 -5.49
C GLN A 278 4.26 -21.34 -4.32
N ALA A 279 3.19 -22.02 -3.88
CA ALA A 279 2.40 -21.60 -2.72
C ALA A 279 3.26 -21.54 -1.44
N TRP A 280 4.07 -22.57 -1.20
CA TRP A 280 4.95 -22.60 -0.04
C TRP A 280 6.01 -21.50 -0.07
N THR A 281 6.58 -21.24 -1.24
CA THR A 281 7.50 -20.12 -1.45
C THR A 281 6.84 -18.78 -1.16
N ALA A 282 5.59 -18.57 -1.59
CA ALA A 282 4.85 -17.36 -1.30
C ALA A 282 4.60 -17.18 0.21
N ILE A 283 4.18 -18.22 0.92
CA ILE A 283 4.03 -18.21 2.39
C ILE A 283 5.35 -17.81 3.06
N LYS A 284 6.48 -18.43 2.66
CA LYS A 284 7.80 -18.11 3.21
C LYS A 284 8.23 -16.68 2.91
N LYS A 285 7.94 -16.15 1.71
CA LYS A 285 8.20 -14.76 1.36
C LYS A 285 7.39 -13.79 2.24
N VAL A 286 6.12 -14.07 2.51
CA VAL A 286 5.31 -13.27 3.44
C VAL A 286 5.92 -13.25 4.84
N TRP A 287 6.32 -14.40 5.38
CA TRP A 287 7.00 -14.45 6.68
C TRP A 287 8.36 -13.74 6.67
N ALA A 288 9.13 -13.92 5.60
CA ALA A 288 10.42 -13.26 5.43
C ALA A 288 10.30 -11.74 5.30
N SER A 289 9.16 -11.23 4.83
CA SER A 289 8.92 -9.78 4.68
C SER A 289 9.00 -9.01 5.99
N LYS A 290 8.92 -9.69 7.15
CA LYS A 290 9.26 -9.11 8.46
C LYS A 290 10.63 -8.42 8.42
N TRP A 291 11.60 -8.98 7.70
CA TRP A 291 12.96 -8.46 7.60
C TRP A 291 13.21 -7.70 6.30
N ASN A 292 12.17 -7.21 5.63
CA ASN A 292 12.36 -6.17 4.63
C ASN A 292 12.97 -4.94 5.29
N GLU A 293 13.87 -4.24 4.60
CA GLU A 293 14.51 -3.03 5.14
C GLU A 293 13.45 -2.02 5.59
N ARG A 294 12.49 -1.70 4.72
CA ARG A 294 11.39 -0.76 5.05
C ARG A 294 10.62 -1.17 6.31
N ALA A 295 10.31 -2.46 6.46
CA ALA A 295 9.59 -2.95 7.63
C ALA A 295 10.45 -2.86 8.90
N TYR A 296 11.72 -3.27 8.83
CA TYR A 296 12.64 -3.24 9.96
C TYR A 296 12.94 -1.81 10.46
N PHE A 297 13.15 -0.87 9.55
CA PHE A 297 13.39 0.53 9.94
C PHE A 297 12.12 1.19 10.45
N SER A 298 10.97 0.90 9.83
CA SER A 298 9.67 1.40 10.29
C SER A 298 9.37 0.92 11.72
N THR A 299 9.64 -0.34 12.08
CA THR A 299 9.46 -0.81 13.46
C THR A 299 10.45 -0.16 14.44
N LYS A 300 11.70 0.08 14.04
CA LYS A 300 12.68 0.79 14.88
C LYS A 300 12.28 2.24 15.17
N LYS A 301 11.72 2.96 14.18
CA LYS A 301 11.22 4.33 14.31
C LYS A 301 10.19 4.47 15.43
N VAL A 302 9.22 3.56 15.49
CA VAL A 302 8.19 3.53 16.55
C VAL A 302 8.61 2.72 17.79
N LYS A 303 9.88 2.31 17.87
CA LYS A 303 10.46 1.53 18.98
C LYS A 303 9.69 0.23 19.25
N LEU A 304 9.14 -0.37 18.20
CA LEU A 304 8.52 -1.68 18.26
C LEU A 304 9.60 -2.75 18.40
N ASP A 305 9.40 -3.65 19.34
CA ASP A 305 10.25 -4.83 19.48
C ASP A 305 9.94 -5.82 18.37
N HIS A 306 10.91 -6.01 17.46
CA HIS A 306 10.80 -6.88 16.31
C HIS A 306 10.54 -8.36 16.69
N ASP A 307 10.95 -8.78 17.89
CA ASP A 307 10.72 -10.13 18.39
C ASP A 307 9.29 -10.40 18.88
N TYR A 308 8.51 -9.33 19.05
CA TYR A 308 7.09 -9.39 19.41
C TYR A 308 6.18 -9.23 18.20
N LEU A 309 6.74 -8.88 17.03
CA LEU A 309 6.05 -8.87 15.75
C LEU A 309 5.74 -10.30 15.32
N CYS A 310 4.45 -10.64 15.28
CA CYS A 310 3.95 -11.92 14.80
C CYS A 310 3.26 -11.71 13.45
N MET A 311 3.57 -12.58 12.49
CA MET A 311 3.02 -12.52 11.13
C MET A 311 2.05 -13.68 10.92
N ALA A 312 0.76 -13.39 10.81
CA ALA A 312 -0.19 -14.32 10.21
C ALA A 312 -0.12 -14.21 8.68
N VAL A 313 -0.64 -15.22 7.97
CA VAL A 313 -0.72 -15.21 6.51
C VAL A 313 -2.16 -15.42 6.11
N LEU A 314 -2.76 -14.40 5.50
CA LEU A 314 -4.08 -14.48 4.91
C LEU A 314 -3.94 -15.11 3.51
N VAL A 315 -4.54 -16.27 3.31
CA VAL A 315 -4.62 -16.95 2.02
C VAL A 315 -5.94 -16.57 1.37
N GLN A 316 -5.89 -15.90 0.22
CA GLN A 316 -7.09 -15.35 -0.42
C GLN A 316 -7.08 -15.67 -1.91
N GLU A 317 -8.26 -15.94 -2.48
CA GLU A 317 -8.38 -16.07 -3.95
C GLU A 317 -8.09 -14.73 -4.64
N VAL A 318 -7.28 -14.78 -5.69
CA VAL A 318 -7.07 -13.65 -6.59
C VAL A 318 -8.20 -13.63 -7.61
N ILE A 319 -8.90 -12.51 -7.67
CA ILE A 319 -9.87 -12.22 -8.72
C ILE A 319 -9.09 -11.65 -9.91
N ASN A 320 -9.20 -12.30 -11.08
CA ASN A 320 -8.62 -11.79 -12.32
C ASN A 320 -9.37 -10.53 -12.76
N ALA A 321 -8.94 -9.38 -12.26
CA ALA A 321 -9.64 -8.11 -12.35
C ALA A 321 -9.57 -7.50 -13.77
N ASP A 322 -10.69 -6.94 -14.23
CA ASP A 322 -10.71 -6.07 -15.41
C ASP A 322 -10.25 -4.66 -15.01
N TYR A 323 -10.71 -4.22 -13.83
CA TYR A 323 -10.30 -2.97 -13.18
C TYR A 323 -10.07 -3.18 -11.69
N ALA A 324 -9.22 -2.38 -11.08
CA ALA A 324 -9.06 -2.28 -9.65
C ALA A 324 -9.36 -0.85 -9.19
N PHE A 325 -9.81 -0.70 -7.95
CA PHE A 325 -10.14 0.60 -7.40
C PHE A 325 -9.71 0.72 -5.94
N VAL A 326 -9.44 1.95 -5.51
CA VAL A 326 -9.27 2.33 -4.12
C VAL A 326 -10.23 3.48 -3.81
N ILE A 327 -10.88 3.40 -2.65
CA ILE A 327 -11.88 4.37 -2.19
C ILE A 327 -11.43 4.95 -0.86
N HIS A 328 -11.49 6.27 -0.75
CA HIS A 328 -11.53 6.98 0.54
C HIS A 328 -12.94 7.55 0.72
N THR A 329 -13.63 7.19 1.80
CA THR A 329 -15.02 7.61 2.02
C THR A 329 -15.14 9.01 2.63
N THR A 330 -14.02 9.64 3.00
CA THR A 330 -13.90 11.09 3.18
C THR A 330 -12.90 11.61 2.17
N ASN A 331 -13.21 12.70 1.47
CA ASN A 331 -12.32 13.24 0.45
C ASN A 331 -10.93 13.55 1.05
N PRO A 332 -9.85 12.88 0.59
CA PRO A 332 -8.52 13.00 1.21
C PRO A 332 -7.84 14.33 0.93
N SER A 333 -8.29 15.07 -0.08
CA SER A 333 -7.72 16.37 -0.48
C SER A 333 -8.43 17.53 0.21
N SER A 334 -9.77 17.52 0.24
CA SER A 334 -10.57 18.60 0.83
C SER A 334 -10.94 18.36 2.29
N GLY A 335 -10.93 17.11 2.76
CA GLY A 335 -11.44 16.72 4.07
C GLY A 335 -12.98 16.66 4.16
N ASP A 336 -13.69 16.82 3.03
CA ASP A 336 -15.15 16.78 3.00
C ASP A 336 -15.66 15.33 3.22
N SER A 337 -16.30 15.11 4.37
CA SER A 337 -16.87 13.82 4.75
C SER A 337 -18.21 13.51 4.08
N SER A 338 -18.76 14.43 3.28
CA SER A 338 -19.92 14.17 2.44
C SER A 338 -19.55 13.60 1.06
N GLU A 339 -18.26 13.52 0.75
CA GLU A 339 -17.73 13.09 -0.53
C GLU A 339 -16.94 11.78 -0.42
N ILE A 340 -17.21 10.87 -1.34
CA ILE A 340 -16.40 9.68 -1.60
C ILE A 340 -15.44 10.03 -2.73
N TYR A 341 -14.14 9.82 -2.52
CA TYR A 341 -13.12 9.93 -3.53
C TYR A 341 -12.63 8.53 -3.92
N ALA A 342 -12.50 8.25 -5.21
CA ALA A 342 -11.99 6.97 -5.66
C ALA A 342 -11.11 7.08 -6.90
N GLU A 343 -10.12 6.20 -6.97
CA GLU A 343 -9.23 6.01 -8.11
C GLU A 343 -9.43 4.61 -8.71
N VAL A 344 -9.44 4.52 -10.03
CA VAL A 344 -9.68 3.28 -10.79
C VAL A 344 -8.59 3.08 -11.84
N VAL A 345 -8.05 1.86 -11.91
CA VAL A 345 -7.03 1.44 -12.88
C VAL A 345 -7.47 0.18 -13.62
N ARG A 346 -6.90 -0.02 -14.81
CA ARG A 346 -7.04 -1.25 -15.60
C ARG A 346 -6.17 -2.36 -14.99
N GLY A 347 -6.74 -3.54 -14.80
CA GLY A 347 -6.05 -4.71 -14.22
C GLY A 347 -6.01 -4.68 -12.69
N LEU A 348 -4.88 -5.11 -12.12
CA LEU A 348 -4.67 -5.26 -10.69
C LEU A 348 -4.39 -3.94 -9.95
N GLY A 349 -4.74 -3.92 -8.66
CA GLY A 349 -4.59 -2.77 -7.77
C GLY A 349 -3.14 -2.35 -7.55
N GLU A 350 -2.19 -3.27 -7.69
CA GLU A 350 -0.75 -3.03 -7.66
C GLU A 350 -0.30 -1.96 -8.68
N THR A 351 -1.04 -1.81 -9.78
CA THR A 351 -0.82 -0.73 -10.77
C THR A 351 -1.08 0.66 -10.18
N LEU A 352 -2.04 0.75 -9.26
CA LEU A 352 -2.41 1.98 -8.56
C LEU A 352 -1.52 2.21 -7.34
N VAL A 353 -1.42 1.22 -6.44
CA VAL A 353 -0.70 1.40 -5.18
C VAL A 353 0.82 1.54 -5.36
N GLY A 354 1.38 0.88 -6.38
CA GLY A 354 2.81 0.91 -6.73
C GLY A 354 3.23 2.06 -7.65
N ALA A 355 2.42 3.12 -7.75
CA ALA A 355 2.68 4.37 -8.47
C ALA A 355 3.28 4.19 -9.89
N TYR A 356 2.70 3.29 -10.70
CA TYR A 356 3.11 3.15 -12.11
C TYR A 356 2.90 4.47 -12.87
N PRO A 357 3.79 4.85 -13.81
CA PRO A 357 3.70 6.14 -14.50
C PRO A 357 2.36 6.37 -15.22
N GLY A 358 1.87 7.61 -15.13
CA GLY A 358 0.56 8.02 -15.61
C GLY A 358 -0.47 8.02 -14.47
N ARG A 359 -1.67 8.56 -14.73
CA ARG A 359 -2.70 8.72 -13.70
C ARG A 359 -3.76 7.65 -13.76
N ALA A 360 -4.33 7.29 -12.62
CA ALA A 360 -5.59 6.57 -12.55
C ALA A 360 -6.77 7.44 -13.01
N LEU A 361 -7.91 6.80 -13.32
CA LEU A 361 -9.19 7.50 -13.44
C LEU A 361 -9.59 7.91 -12.03
N SER A 362 -9.80 9.19 -11.78
CA SER A 362 -10.24 9.68 -10.46
C SER A 362 -11.62 10.30 -10.56
N PHE A 363 -12.45 10.08 -9.53
CA PHE A 363 -13.77 10.67 -9.44
C PHE A 363 -14.16 10.95 -7.99
N ILE A 364 -15.09 11.89 -7.81
CA ILE A 364 -15.80 12.12 -6.56
C ILE A 364 -17.26 11.76 -6.71
N CYS A 365 -17.89 11.37 -5.62
CA CYS A 365 -19.33 11.12 -5.58
C CYS A 365 -19.88 11.57 -4.23
N LYS A 366 -20.98 12.32 -4.25
CA LYS A 366 -21.61 12.80 -3.01
C LYS A 366 -22.42 11.66 -2.39
N LYS A 367 -22.31 11.48 -1.07
CA LYS A 367 -23.03 10.40 -0.36
C LYS A 367 -24.55 10.52 -0.45
N ASN A 368 -25.07 11.72 -0.69
CA ASN A 368 -26.50 11.96 -0.91
C ASN A 368 -26.95 11.76 -2.37
N ASP A 369 -26.02 11.55 -3.31
CA ASP A 369 -26.31 11.31 -4.74
C ASP A 369 -25.28 10.34 -5.34
N LEU A 370 -25.32 9.08 -4.88
CA LEU A 370 -24.39 8.02 -5.25
C LEU A 370 -24.47 7.58 -6.73
N ASP A 371 -25.43 8.14 -7.47
CA ASP A 371 -25.71 7.79 -8.86
C ASP A 371 -25.16 8.85 -9.84
N SER A 372 -24.52 9.89 -9.33
CA SER A 372 -23.94 11.01 -10.09
C SER A 372 -22.45 11.19 -9.81
N PRO A 373 -21.60 10.20 -10.14
CA PRO A 373 -20.15 10.34 -9.99
C PRO A 373 -19.61 11.45 -10.92
N GLN A 374 -18.79 12.34 -10.37
CA GLN A 374 -18.11 13.39 -11.11
C GLN A 374 -16.65 13.01 -11.34
N ILE A 375 -16.28 12.81 -12.61
CA ILE A 375 -14.91 12.51 -12.99
C ILE A 375 -14.04 13.75 -12.79
N LEU A 376 -12.92 13.56 -12.09
CA LEU A 376 -11.89 14.57 -11.87
C LEU A 376 -10.73 14.41 -12.86
N GLY A 377 -10.50 13.19 -13.34
CA GLY A 377 -9.76 13.04 -14.58
C GLY A 377 -9.62 11.62 -15.07
N TYR A 378 -9.24 11.55 -16.34
CA TYR A 378 -9.17 10.32 -17.11
C TYR A 378 -7.82 9.61 -16.94
N PRO A 379 -7.80 8.27 -17.07
CA PRO A 379 -6.60 7.50 -16.84
C PRO A 379 -5.60 7.67 -18.00
N SER A 380 -4.32 7.57 -17.67
CA SER A 380 -3.22 7.67 -18.65
C SER A 380 -2.08 6.69 -18.40
N LYS A 381 -2.25 5.72 -17.50
CA LYS A 381 -1.21 4.72 -17.21
C LYS A 381 -0.92 3.90 -18.45
N ALA A 382 0.35 3.83 -18.86
CA ALA A 382 0.76 3.12 -20.07
C ALA A 382 0.80 1.60 -19.90
N ILE A 383 0.89 1.12 -18.65
CA ILE A 383 1.03 -0.29 -18.31
C ILE A 383 0.00 -0.63 -17.23
N GLY A 384 -0.68 -1.77 -17.40
CA GLY A 384 -1.50 -2.41 -16.39
C GLY A 384 -0.96 -3.79 -16.06
N LEU A 385 -1.17 -4.22 -14.82
CA LEU A 385 -0.79 -5.55 -14.35
C LEU A 385 -2.00 -6.49 -14.40
N PHE A 386 -1.82 -7.69 -14.94
CA PHE A 386 -2.87 -8.70 -15.02
C PHE A 386 -2.35 -10.03 -14.48
N ILE A 387 -3.24 -10.82 -13.89
CA ILE A 387 -2.88 -12.14 -13.38
C ILE A 387 -4.04 -13.09 -13.63
N ARG A 388 -3.71 -14.33 -13.97
CA ARG A 388 -4.72 -15.40 -14.05
C ARG A 388 -5.38 -15.63 -12.69
N ARG A 389 -6.55 -16.27 -12.68
CA ARG A 389 -7.17 -16.71 -11.43
C ARG A 389 -6.18 -17.57 -10.65
N SER A 390 -5.90 -17.13 -9.42
CA SER A 390 -4.82 -17.68 -8.61
C SER A 390 -5.11 -17.47 -7.12
N ILE A 391 -4.08 -17.60 -6.29
CA ILE A 391 -4.12 -17.39 -4.84
C ILE A 391 -3.02 -16.37 -4.49
N ILE A 392 -3.37 -15.46 -3.58
CA ILE A 392 -2.44 -14.50 -2.99
C ILE A 392 -2.31 -14.78 -1.51
N PHE A 393 -1.06 -14.69 -1.03
CA PHE A 393 -0.71 -14.81 0.37
C PHE A 393 -0.41 -13.41 0.88
N ARG A 394 -1.29 -12.86 1.71
CA ARG A 394 -1.19 -11.49 2.21
C ARG A 394 -0.58 -11.49 3.61
N SER A 395 0.32 -10.54 3.84
CA SER A 395 0.77 -10.18 5.18
C SER A 395 -0.40 -9.74 6.05
N ASP A 396 -0.39 -10.17 7.31
CA ASP A 396 -1.43 -9.83 8.28
C ASP A 396 -0.84 -9.84 9.69
N SER A 397 0.05 -8.88 9.97
CA SER A 397 0.79 -8.83 11.23
C SER A 397 0.00 -8.18 12.38
N ASN A 398 0.48 -8.40 13.61
CA ASN A 398 0.02 -7.66 14.80
C ASN A 398 0.60 -6.24 14.89
N GLY A 399 1.36 -5.78 13.88
CA GLY A 399 2.00 -4.48 13.85
C GLY A 399 1.56 -3.55 12.70
N GLU A 400 0.66 -3.98 11.82
CA GLU A 400 0.30 -3.20 10.62
C GLU A 400 -0.64 -2.02 10.87
N ASP A 401 -1.66 -2.19 11.69
CA ASP A 401 -2.71 -1.18 11.92
C ASP A 401 -2.80 -0.84 13.41
N LEU A 402 -1.76 -0.19 13.92
CA LEU A 402 -1.67 0.25 15.30
C LEU A 402 -2.07 1.73 15.40
N GLU A 403 -2.66 2.14 16.53
CA GLU A 403 -3.03 3.53 16.75
C GLU A 403 -1.79 4.43 16.67
N GLY A 404 -1.78 5.37 15.72
CA GLY A 404 -0.63 6.26 15.46
C GLY A 404 0.54 5.63 14.68
N TYR A 405 0.38 4.41 14.15
CA TYR A 405 1.37 3.77 13.27
C TYR A 405 0.69 3.07 12.10
N ALA A 406 0.86 3.65 10.90
CA ALA A 406 0.34 3.09 9.66
C ALA A 406 1.39 2.20 8.99
N GLY A 407 1.23 0.88 9.11
CA GLY A 407 2.07 -0.12 8.47
C GLY A 407 1.62 -0.54 7.07
N ALA A 408 0.75 0.26 6.44
CA ALA A 408 0.25 0.00 5.09
C ALA A 408 1.42 -0.19 4.10
N GLY A 409 1.41 -1.32 3.37
CA GLY A 409 2.45 -1.68 2.38
C GLY A 409 3.83 -2.05 2.97
N LEU A 410 4.01 -2.10 4.29
CA LEU A 410 5.33 -2.45 4.87
C LEU A 410 5.72 -3.90 4.57
N TYR A 411 4.78 -4.83 4.75
CA TYR A 411 5.00 -6.26 4.59
C TYR A 411 4.41 -6.76 3.28
N ASP A 412 5.04 -7.76 2.68
CA ASP A 412 4.71 -8.21 1.33
C ASP A 412 3.40 -9.01 1.31
N SER A 413 2.58 -8.75 0.28
CA SER A 413 1.58 -9.70 -0.20
C SER A 413 2.12 -10.34 -1.48
N VAL A 414 2.09 -11.66 -1.57
CA VAL A 414 2.80 -12.42 -2.59
C VAL A 414 1.80 -13.29 -3.34
N PRO A 415 1.49 -12.98 -4.62
CA PRO A 415 0.71 -13.85 -5.46
C PRO A 415 1.51 -15.11 -5.82
N MET A 416 0.82 -16.21 -6.09
CA MET A 416 1.46 -17.44 -6.59
C MET A 416 1.98 -17.32 -8.01
N ASP A 417 1.23 -16.62 -8.86
CA ASP A 417 1.59 -16.39 -10.25
C ASP A 417 2.16 -14.98 -10.41
N GLU A 418 3.10 -14.85 -11.34
CA GLU A 418 3.67 -13.55 -11.68
C GLU A 418 2.65 -12.72 -12.46
N GLU A 419 2.69 -11.41 -12.25
CA GLU A 419 1.85 -10.47 -12.97
C GLU A 419 2.38 -10.23 -14.38
N GLU A 420 1.49 -10.29 -15.37
CA GLU A 420 1.76 -9.91 -16.73
C GLU A 420 1.64 -8.39 -16.89
N LYS A 421 2.69 -7.76 -17.42
CA LYS A 421 2.70 -6.34 -17.78
C LYS A 421 2.10 -6.17 -19.16
N VAL A 422 0.96 -5.49 -19.25
CA VAL A 422 0.24 -5.27 -20.49
C VAL A 422 0.22 -3.78 -20.82
N ALA A 423 0.59 -3.43 -22.05
CA ALA A 423 0.45 -2.06 -22.56
C ALA A 423 -1.04 -1.72 -22.69
N LEU A 424 -1.45 -0.59 -22.12
CA LEU A 424 -2.86 -0.20 -22.07
C LEU A 424 -3.22 0.68 -23.27
N ASP A 425 -4.32 0.30 -23.93
CA ASP A 425 -5.01 1.11 -24.91
C ASP A 425 -6.37 1.53 -24.33
N TYR A 426 -6.51 2.83 -24.07
CA TYR A 426 -7.76 3.41 -23.55
C TYR A 426 -8.77 3.77 -24.64
N SER A 427 -8.35 3.79 -25.92
CA SER A 427 -9.25 4.14 -27.04
C SER A 427 -10.35 3.10 -27.27
N SER A 428 -10.13 1.87 -26.79
CA SER A 428 -11.06 0.74 -26.85
C SER A 428 -11.59 0.34 -25.46
N ASP A 429 -11.23 1.07 -24.41
CA ASP A 429 -11.62 0.74 -23.04
C ASP A 429 -13.06 1.15 -22.76
N ARG A 430 -13.88 0.21 -22.27
CA ARG A 430 -15.29 0.46 -21.98
C ARG A 430 -15.51 1.50 -20.88
N LEU A 431 -14.60 1.60 -19.90
CA LEU A 431 -14.70 2.62 -18.86
C LEU A 431 -14.52 4.04 -19.42
N ILE A 432 -13.99 4.17 -20.64
CA ILE A 432 -13.75 5.44 -21.33
C ILE A 432 -14.75 5.68 -22.47
N THR A 433 -15.08 4.62 -23.21
CA THR A 433 -15.86 4.71 -24.46
C THR A 433 -17.36 4.48 -24.27
N ASP A 434 -17.80 3.88 -23.16
CA ASP A 434 -19.20 3.56 -22.87
C ASP A 434 -19.67 4.31 -21.61
N GLU A 435 -20.34 5.45 -21.82
CA GLU A 435 -20.82 6.34 -20.73
C GLU A 435 -21.77 5.63 -19.76
N ASN A 436 -22.61 4.72 -20.26
CA ASN A 436 -23.55 3.97 -19.41
C ASN A 436 -22.79 2.98 -18.52
N PHE A 437 -21.82 2.25 -19.09
CA PHE A 437 -20.97 1.36 -18.31
C PHE A 437 -20.13 2.14 -17.30
N GLN A 438 -19.53 3.25 -17.71
CA GLN A 438 -18.76 4.13 -16.84
C GLN A 438 -19.61 4.58 -15.65
N LYS A 439 -20.76 5.21 -15.89
CA LYS A 439 -21.68 5.66 -14.83
C LYS A 439 -22.09 4.51 -13.91
N SER A 440 -22.44 3.36 -14.48
CA SER A 440 -22.85 2.18 -13.71
C SER A 440 -21.74 1.67 -12.79
N ILE A 441 -20.51 1.56 -13.29
CA ILE A 441 -19.37 1.05 -12.51
C ILE A 441 -18.95 2.05 -11.42
N LEU A 442 -18.78 3.33 -11.77
CA LEU A 442 -18.37 4.34 -10.79
C LEU A 442 -19.43 4.51 -9.68
N SER A 443 -20.72 4.46 -10.02
CA SER A 443 -21.80 4.47 -9.02
C SER A 443 -21.77 3.21 -8.15
N SER A 444 -21.47 2.04 -8.72
CA SER A 444 -21.35 0.79 -7.95
C SER A 444 -20.16 0.84 -6.98
N ILE A 445 -19.03 1.42 -7.40
CA ILE A 445 -17.88 1.67 -6.53
C ILE A 445 -18.27 2.61 -5.38
N ALA A 446 -18.91 3.75 -5.67
CA ALA A 446 -19.36 4.70 -4.66
C ALA A 446 -20.34 4.08 -3.65
N ARG A 447 -21.34 3.31 -4.13
CA ARG A 447 -22.30 2.60 -3.26
C ARG A 447 -21.63 1.55 -2.38
N ALA A 448 -20.60 0.86 -2.88
CA ALA A 448 -19.82 -0.07 -2.07
C ALA A 448 -19.08 0.68 -0.94
N GLY A 449 -18.46 1.81 -1.26
CA GLY A 449 -17.82 2.69 -0.29
C GLY A 449 -18.76 3.16 0.82
N ASN A 450 -19.91 3.72 0.43
CA ASN A 450 -20.92 4.19 1.39
C ASN A 450 -21.44 3.08 2.31
N ALA A 451 -21.79 1.91 1.74
CA ALA A 451 -22.31 0.79 2.52
C ALA A 451 -21.29 0.24 3.53
N ILE A 452 -20.00 0.25 3.19
CA ILE A 452 -18.93 -0.21 4.09
C ILE A 452 -18.69 0.81 5.19
N GLU A 453 -18.65 2.11 4.87
CA GLU A 453 -18.54 3.16 5.89
C GLU A 453 -19.72 3.14 6.87
N GLU A 454 -20.96 3.00 6.39
CA GLU A 454 -22.14 2.87 7.25
C GLU A 454 -22.04 1.68 8.21
N LEU A 455 -21.50 0.55 7.74
CA LEU A 455 -21.31 -0.65 8.54
C LEU A 455 -20.23 -0.46 9.64
N TYR A 456 -19.16 0.28 9.35
CA TYR A 456 -18.08 0.54 10.30
C TYR A 456 -18.34 1.75 11.21
N GLY A 457 -19.17 2.69 10.77
CA GLY A 457 -19.47 3.93 11.50
C GLY A 457 -18.33 4.95 11.50
N SER A 458 -17.31 4.76 10.65
CA SER A 458 -16.19 5.68 10.50
C SER A 458 -15.64 5.65 9.07
N PRO A 459 -14.97 6.72 8.61
CA PRO A 459 -14.37 6.77 7.27
C PRO A 459 -13.47 5.58 6.98
N GLN A 460 -13.50 5.07 5.75
CA GLN A 460 -12.79 3.86 5.34
C GLN A 460 -11.91 4.10 4.11
N ASP A 461 -10.77 3.41 4.10
CA ASP A 461 -9.89 3.17 2.95
C ASP A 461 -10.14 1.74 2.48
N ILE A 462 -10.70 1.61 1.27
CA ILE A 462 -11.23 0.35 0.73
C ILE A 462 -10.53 0.03 -0.59
N GLU A 463 -9.97 -1.16 -0.68
CA GLU A 463 -9.41 -1.70 -1.92
C GLU A 463 -10.38 -2.74 -2.50
N GLY A 464 -10.63 -2.68 -3.81
CA GLY A 464 -11.49 -3.63 -4.49
C GLY A 464 -11.20 -3.75 -5.97
N VAL A 465 -11.94 -4.64 -6.61
CA VAL A 465 -11.80 -4.96 -8.04
C VAL A 465 -13.15 -5.08 -8.72
N VAL A 466 -13.15 -4.81 -10.02
CA VAL A 466 -14.26 -5.03 -10.93
C VAL A 466 -13.92 -6.22 -11.80
N ARG A 467 -14.81 -7.21 -11.85
CA ARG A 467 -14.74 -8.33 -12.78
C ARG A 467 -16.10 -8.61 -13.39
N ASP A 468 -16.17 -8.57 -14.72
CA ASP A 468 -17.41 -8.81 -15.48
C ASP A 468 -18.56 -7.91 -14.99
N GLY A 469 -18.23 -6.66 -14.66
CA GLY A 469 -19.15 -5.65 -14.12
C GLY A 469 -19.57 -5.84 -12.66
N LYS A 470 -19.02 -6.84 -11.96
CA LYS A 470 -19.30 -7.09 -10.53
C LYS A 470 -18.19 -6.52 -9.65
N ILE A 471 -18.59 -6.00 -8.50
CA ILE A 471 -17.68 -5.43 -7.51
C ILE A 471 -17.26 -6.50 -6.51
N PHE A 472 -15.97 -6.57 -6.23
CA PHE A 472 -15.41 -7.37 -5.14
C PHE A 472 -14.56 -6.48 -4.25
N VAL A 473 -14.71 -6.62 -2.93
CA VAL A 473 -13.89 -5.89 -1.96
C VAL A 473 -12.83 -6.85 -1.42
N VAL A 474 -11.57 -6.45 -1.56
CA VAL A 474 -10.42 -7.29 -1.24
C VAL A 474 -9.72 -6.87 0.05
N GLN A 475 -9.85 -5.59 0.44
CA GLN A 475 -9.37 -5.05 1.70
C GLN A 475 -10.23 -3.86 2.15
N THR A 476 -10.33 -3.64 3.46
CA THR A 476 -10.84 -2.39 4.04
C THR A 476 -10.10 -2.11 5.34
N ARG A 477 -9.90 -0.83 5.65
CA ARG A 477 -9.34 -0.35 6.92
C ARG A 477 -9.90 1.05 7.23
N PRO A 478 -9.89 1.49 8.50
CA PRO A 478 -10.21 2.87 8.82
C PRO A 478 -9.33 3.85 8.03
N GLN A 479 -9.95 4.87 7.45
CA GLN A 479 -9.25 6.01 6.88
C GLN A 479 -8.77 6.90 8.05
N MET A 480 -7.47 7.24 8.02
CA MET A 480 -6.78 7.99 9.08
C MET A 480 -6.75 9.49 8.82
#